data_AF-A0A965MIR8-F1
#
_entry.id   AF-A0A965MIR8-F1
#
_cell.length_a   1.000
_cell.length_b   1.000
_cell.length_c   1.000
_cell.angle_alpha   90.00
_cell.angle_beta   90.00
_cell.angle_gamma   90.00
#
_symmetry.space_group_name_H-M   'P 1'
#
loop_
_entity.id
_entity.type
_entity.pdbx_description
1 polymer ?
#
loop_
_entity_poly.entity_id
_entity_poly.type
_entity_poly.pdbx_seq_one_letter_code
_entity_poly.pdbx_strand_id
1 'polypeptide(L)' 'MKKLLFVTGTRADFGKLEPLAVAARDHGFDVSFWVTGMHMMERYGLT' A
#
# COMPACT_ATOMS: atom_id res chain seq x y z
N MET A 1 -14.90 10.77 -9.09
CA MET A 1 -13.66 9.97 -8.96
C MET A 1 -13.86 8.99 -7.80
N LYS A 2 -13.71 7.68 -8.04
CA LYS A 2 -13.85 6.66 -6.98
C LYS A 2 -12.54 6.56 -6.20
N LYS A 3 -12.62 6.37 -4.88
CA LYS A 3 -11.46 6.26 -4.00
C LYS A 3 -11.16 4.80 -3.66
N LEU A 4 -9.88 4.43 -3.67
CA LEU A 4 -9.38 3.13 -3.25
C LEU A 4 -8.28 3.32 -2.19
N LEU A 5 -8.48 2.71 -1.03
CA LEU A 5 -7.51 2.67 0.06
C LEU A 5 -6.89 1.28 0.12
N PHE A 6 -5.57 1.20 -0.04
CA PHE A 6 -4.80 -0.02 0.18
C PHE A 6 -4.24 -0.02 1.61
N VAL A 7 -4.47 -1.08 2.37
CA VAL A 7 -3.90 -1.24 3.72
C VAL A 7 -2.76 -2.25 3.63
N THR A 8 -1.57 -1.88 4.09
CA THR A 8 -0.42 -2.78 4.14
C THR A 8 0.18 -2.84 5.53
N GLY A 9 0.48 -4.06 5.97
CA GLY A 9 1.11 -4.35 7.26
C GLY A 9 2.56 -4.77 7.14
N THR A 10 3.04 -5.14 5.95
CA THR A 10 4.34 -5.77 5.75
C THR A 10 4.91 -5.43 4.37
N ARG A 11 6.25 -5.42 4.24
CA ARG A 11 6.92 -5.26 2.92
C ARG A 11 6.49 -6.31 1.89
N ALA A 12 6.20 -7.54 2.34
CA ALA A 12 5.78 -8.62 1.46
C ALA A 12 4.36 -8.40 0.90
N ASP A 13 3.47 -7.80 1.69
CA ASP A 13 2.14 -7.41 1.23
C ASP A 13 2.21 -6.20 0.32
N PHE A 14 2.98 -5.17 0.70
CA PHE A 14 3.18 -3.98 -0.13
C PHE A 14 3.66 -4.35 -1.54
N GLY A 15 4.64 -5.25 -1.67
CA GLY A 15 5.14 -5.68 -2.99
C GLY A 15 4.09 -6.35 -3.89
N LYS A 16 3.03 -6.93 -3.32
CA LYS A 16 1.89 -7.50 -4.08
C LYS A 16 0.82 -6.44 -4.39
N LEU A 17 0.64 -5.47 -3.49
CA LEU A 17 -0.37 -4.43 -3.60
C LEU A 17 0.07 -3.27 -4.51
N GLU A 18 1.36 -2.94 -4.55
CA GLU A 18 1.89 -1.84 -5.36
C GLU A 18 1.51 -1.97 -6.85
N PRO A 19 1.68 -3.12 -7.52
CA PRO A 19 1.24 -3.25 -8.92
C PRO A 19 -0.27 -3.04 -9.13
N LEU A 20 -1.10 -3.44 -8.15
CA LEU A 20 -2.55 -3.23 -8.20
C LEU A 20 -2.93 -1.77 -7.99
N ALA A 21 -2.24 -1.08 -7.08
CA ALA A 21 -2.41 0.35 -6.83
C ALA A 21 -2.02 1.18 -8.05
N VAL A 22 -0.93 0.81 -8.74
CA VAL A 22 -0.53 1.42 -10.02
C VAL A 22 -1.61 1.21 -11.08
N ALA A 23 -2.05 -0.03 -11.29
CA ALA A 23 -3.11 -0.33 -12.26
C ALA A 23 -4.41 0.43 -11.95
N ALA A 24 -4.80 0.53 -10.68
CA ALA A 24 -5.97 1.28 -10.26
C ALA A 24 -5.84 2.79 -10.53
N ARG A 25 -4.69 3.39 -10.20
CA ARG A 25 -4.41 4.80 -10.54
C ARG A 25 -4.55 5.03 -12.04
N ASP A 26 -3.98 4.15 -12.85
CA ASP A 26 -4.00 4.27 -14.32
C ASP A 26 -5.41 4.11 -14.90
N HIS A 27 -6.33 3.47 -14.16
CA HIS A 27 -7.77 3.39 -14.46
C HIS A 27 -8.60 4.55 -13.87
N GLY A 28 -7.96 5.60 -13.35
CA GLY A 28 -8.63 6.82 -12.90
C GLY A 28 -9.21 6.77 -11.48
N PHE A 29 -8.72 5.85 -10.65
CA PHE A 29 -9.05 5.83 -9.22
C PHE A 29 -8.16 6.81 -8.43
N ASP A 30 -8.72 7.40 -7.37
CA ASP A 30 -7.98 8.12 -6.34
C ASP A 30 -7.39 7.09 -5.36
N VAL A 31 -6.08 6.88 -5.40
CA VAL A 31 -5.39 5.80 -4.69
C VAL A 31 -4.62 6.35 -3.49
N SER A 32 -4.81 5.74 -2.33
CA SER A 32 -4.06 6.03 -1.11
C SER A 32 -3.64 4.76 -0.38
N PHE A 33 -2.62 4.87 0.47
CA PHE A 33 -2.13 3.78 1.31
C PHE A 33 -2.30 4.10 2.79
N TRP A 34 -2.75 3.11 3.56
CA TRP A 34 -2.64 3.09 5.02
C TRP A 34 -1.56 2.10 5.42
N VAL A 35 -0.46 2.64 5.94
CA VAL A 35 0.70 1.85 6.37
C VAL A 35 0.58 1.55 7.87
N THR A 36 0.72 0.28 8.24
CA THR A 36 0.62 -0.18 9.62
C THR A 36 1.48 -1.43 9.85
N GLY A 37 1.37 -2.06 11.02
CA GLY A 37 1.99 -3.36 11.29
C GLY A 37 3.52 -3.31 11.34
N MET A 38 4.16 -4.30 10.70
CA MET A 38 5.62 -4.46 10.70
C MET A 38 6.37 -3.29 10.06
N HIS A 39 5.72 -2.54 9.17
CA HIS A 39 6.27 -1.29 8.61
C HIS A 39 6.63 -0.26 9.71
N MET A 40 5.91 -0.27 10.83
CA MET A 40 6.10 0.70 11.91
C MET A 40 7.08 0.21 12.98
N MET A 41 7.62 -1.01 12.84
CA MET A 41 8.48 -1.62 13.85
C MET A 41 9.96 -1.39 13.50
N GLU A 42 10.69 -0.72 14.39
CA GLU A 42 12.10 -0.40 14.20
C GLU A 42 12.96 -1.64 13.94
N ARG A 43 12.67 -2.76 14.64
CA ARG A 43 13.38 -4.05 14.46
C ARG A 43 13.34 -4.61 13.03
N TYR A 44 12.43 -4.13 12.20
CA TYR A 44 12.29 -4.56 10.80
C TYR A 44 12.68 -3.45 9.81
N GLY A 45 13.29 -2.36 10.29
CA GLY A 45 13.89 -1.32 9.45
C GLY A 45 12.97 -0.18 9.05
N LEU A 46 11.78 -0.05 9.65
CA LEU A 46 10.78 0.98 9.33
C LEU A 46 10.49 1.08 7.82
N THR A 47 10.30 -0.08 7.21
CA THR A 47 10.10 -0.26 5.76
C THR A 47 8.73 0.14 5.29
#